data_AF-A0A938Z0R7-F1
#
_entry.id   AF-A0A938Z0R7-F1
#
_cell.length_a   1.000
_cell.length_b   1.000
_cell.length_c   1.000
_cell.angle_alpha   90.00
_cell.angle_beta   90.00
_cell.angle_gamma   90.00
#
_symmetry.space_group_name_H-M   'P 1'
#
loop_
_entity.id
_entity.type
_entity.pdbx_description
1 polymer ?
#
loop_
_entity_poly.entity_id
_entity_poly.type
_entity_poly.pdbx_seq_one_letter_code
_entity_poly.pdbx_strand_id
1 'polypeptide(L)'
;MEEKIVLEPFNRILSGFEKLAEVSVSISDCSALCRKYQKYGVEGYRLGDYRGSSYLNRYLNVVVDRAPLLIYKERFLIPLVFRMSEYSERLFIDEYRMEGFFLLLDWLLEHRPEKAIIDYKRTRALPHKKEFVIDSSYVLFRLTEILDGAGFPLSRFTTIEEFSEWNRTHRLIDNGSIGRHTKLFVPEDPEHVSELQMILTIVGMRYPETRLFIGELKG
;
A
#
# COMPACT_ATOMS: atom_id res chain seq x y z
N MET A 1 -6.69 -23.96 -12.61
CA MET A 1 -5.31 -23.94 -12.06
C MET A 1 -4.93 -22.47 -12.03
N GLU A 2 -4.79 -21.87 -10.86
CA GLU A 2 -4.44 -20.44 -10.77
C GLU A 2 -3.00 -20.22 -11.23
N GLU A 3 -2.80 -19.24 -12.11
CA GLU A 3 -1.47 -18.86 -12.62
C GLU A 3 -0.65 -18.25 -11.46
N LYS A 4 0.48 -18.88 -11.13
CA LYS A 4 1.38 -18.41 -10.08
C LYS A 4 2.20 -17.25 -10.62
N ILE A 5 2.07 -16.07 -10.01
CA ILE A 5 2.86 -14.89 -10.34
C ILE A 5 4.31 -15.09 -9.90
N VAL A 6 5.26 -14.87 -10.79
CA VAL A 6 6.70 -15.01 -10.49
C VAL A 6 7.37 -13.63 -10.52
N LEU A 7 8.15 -13.35 -9.48
CA LEU A 7 9.00 -12.16 -9.42
C LEU A 7 10.35 -12.47 -10.05
N GLU A 8 10.75 -11.63 -11.00
CA GLU A 8 12.02 -11.75 -11.71
C GLU A 8 13.02 -10.71 -11.21
N PRO A 9 14.33 -11.02 -11.15
CA PRO A 9 15.35 -10.04 -10.82
C PRO A 9 15.30 -8.82 -11.75
N PHE A 10 15.18 -7.63 -11.17
CA PHE A 10 15.13 -6.39 -11.92
C PHE A 10 16.53 -5.74 -11.94
N ASN A 11 17.20 -5.81 -13.10
CA ASN A 11 18.55 -5.28 -13.26
C ASN A 11 18.52 -3.82 -13.70
N ARG A 12 18.83 -2.91 -12.78
CA ARG A 12 19.14 -1.52 -13.10
C ARG A 12 20.62 -1.35 -13.45
N ILE A 13 20.92 -0.61 -14.51
CA ILE A 13 22.28 -0.12 -14.77
C ILE A 13 22.50 1.10 -13.87
N LEU A 14 23.15 0.90 -12.72
CA LEU A 14 23.52 1.95 -11.78
C LEU A 14 25.04 2.15 -11.83
N SER A 15 25.50 3.33 -12.24
CA SER A 15 26.92 3.68 -12.08
C SER A 15 27.20 3.99 -10.60
N GLY A 16 27.93 3.10 -9.93
CA GLY A 16 28.68 3.44 -8.71
C GLY A 16 28.05 3.11 -7.34
N PHE A 17 26.96 2.34 -7.25
CA PHE A 17 26.39 1.93 -5.95
C PHE A 17 26.04 0.45 -5.91
N GLU A 18 26.13 -0.14 -4.71
CA GLU A 18 25.66 -1.50 -4.43
C GLU A 18 24.23 -1.68 -4.95
N LYS A 19 24.04 -2.66 -5.84
CA LYS A 19 22.72 -3.02 -6.34
C LYS A 19 21.87 -3.49 -5.16
N LEU A 20 20.93 -2.65 -4.72
CA LEU A 20 19.77 -3.18 -4.02
C LEU A 20 19.12 -4.21 -4.94
N ALA A 21 18.95 -5.44 -4.46
CA ALA A 21 18.27 -6.48 -5.21
C ALA A 21 16.79 -6.06 -5.33
N GLU A 22 16.41 -5.64 -6.53
CA GLU A 22 15.04 -5.30 -6.89
C GLU A 22 14.45 -6.47 -7.67
N VAL A 23 13.14 -6.64 -7.57
CA VAL A 23 12.37 -7.65 -8.30
C VAL A 23 11.16 -7.02 -8.94
N SER A 24 10.75 -7.54 -10.09
CA SER A 24 9.57 -7.07 -10.82
C SER A 24 8.67 -8.22 -11.23
N VAL A 25 7.38 -7.94 -11.37
CA VAL A 25 6.45 -8.90 -11.99
C VAL A 25 6.80 -9.05 -13.47
N SER A 26 6.82 -10.28 -13.98
CA SER A 26 7.07 -10.54 -15.40
C SER A 26 5.98 -9.89 -16.29
N ILE A 27 6.34 -9.54 -17.53
CA ILE A 27 5.37 -8.94 -18.48
C ILE A 27 4.23 -9.93 -18.78
N SER A 28 4.54 -11.22 -18.86
CA SER A 28 3.56 -12.29 -19.08
C SER A 28 2.52 -12.36 -17.96
N ASP A 29 2.95 -12.14 -16.72
CA ASP A 29 2.07 -12.23 -15.55
C ASP A 29 1.20 -10.97 -15.36
N CYS A 30 1.59 -9.84 -15.96
CA CYS A 30 0.80 -8.60 -15.88
C CYS A 30 -0.62 -8.78 -16.46
N SER A 31 -0.75 -9.53 -17.55
CA SER A 31 -2.07 -9.84 -18.14
C SER A 31 -2.98 -10.61 -17.17
N ALA A 32 -2.40 -11.55 -16.41
CA ALA A 32 -3.13 -12.34 -15.41
C ALA A 32 -3.58 -11.45 -14.23
N LEU A 33 -2.68 -10.58 -13.75
CA LEU A 33 -3.00 -9.60 -12.69
C LEU A 33 -4.13 -8.66 -13.10
N CYS A 34 -4.11 -8.14 -14.33
CA CYS A 34 -5.18 -7.26 -14.83
C CYS A 34 -6.54 -7.97 -14.80
N ARG A 35 -6.61 -9.22 -15.29
CA ARG A 35 -7.86 -10.00 -15.25
C ARG A 35 -8.31 -10.27 -13.81
N LYS A 36 -7.39 -10.72 -12.95
CA LYS A 36 -7.69 -11.09 -11.56
C LYS A 36 -8.23 -9.90 -10.75
N TYR A 37 -7.66 -8.71 -10.94
CA TYR A 37 -7.93 -7.54 -10.11
C TYR A 37 -8.75 -6.44 -10.81
N GLN A 38 -9.40 -6.75 -11.94
CA GLN A 38 -10.30 -5.83 -12.62
C GLN A 38 -11.41 -5.31 -11.69
N LYS A 39 -11.93 -6.17 -10.80
CA LYS A 39 -12.95 -5.81 -9.79
C LYS A 39 -12.52 -4.68 -8.85
N TYR A 40 -11.22 -4.41 -8.71
CA TYR A 40 -10.68 -3.32 -7.89
C TYR A 40 -10.39 -2.05 -8.69
N GLY A 41 -10.61 -2.05 -10.01
CA GLY A 41 -10.33 -0.91 -10.89
C GLY A 41 -9.00 -1.00 -11.65
N VAL A 42 -8.39 -2.19 -11.74
CA VAL A 42 -7.26 -2.43 -12.66
C VAL A 42 -7.81 -2.57 -14.09
N GLU A 43 -7.38 -1.71 -14.99
CA GLU A 43 -7.93 -1.63 -16.36
C GLU A 43 -6.99 -2.21 -17.40
N GLY A 44 -5.69 -2.28 -17.09
CA GLY A 44 -4.67 -2.78 -18.00
C GLY A 44 -3.29 -2.63 -17.41
N TYR A 45 -2.27 -2.77 -18.27
CA TYR A 45 -0.89 -2.55 -17.90
C TYR A 45 -0.11 -1.97 -19.08
N ARG A 46 1.02 -1.35 -18.79
CA ARG A 46 1.98 -0.89 -19.79
C ARG A 46 3.40 -0.95 -19.25
N LEU A 47 4.37 -0.89 -20.15
CA LEU A 47 5.74 -0.56 -19.75
C LEU A 47 5.90 0.96 -19.72
N GLY A 48 6.52 1.48 -18.68
CA GLY A 48 6.78 2.91 -18.57
C GLY A 48 7.91 3.22 -17.62
N ASP A 49 8.43 4.42 -17.78
CA ASP A 49 9.49 4.93 -16.93
C ASP A 49 8.87 5.72 -15.77
N TYR A 50 9.49 5.69 -14.60
CA TYR A 50 9.15 6.60 -13.52
C TYR A 50 10.37 7.09 -12.75
N ARG A 51 10.24 8.29 -12.20
CA ARG A 51 11.28 8.95 -11.41
C ARG A 51 10.68 9.71 -10.25
N GLY A 52 11.33 9.64 -9.10
CA GLY A 52 11.00 10.46 -7.94
C GLY A 52 11.47 9.85 -6.63
N SER A 53 11.10 10.50 -5.52
CA SER A 53 11.34 9.98 -4.19
C SER A 53 10.28 8.90 -3.88
N SER A 54 10.73 7.66 -3.64
CA SER A 54 9.86 6.51 -3.42
C SER A 54 10.41 5.62 -2.31
N TYR A 55 9.53 4.92 -1.59
CA TYR A 55 9.90 3.90 -0.61
C TYR A 55 10.74 2.76 -1.17
N LEU A 56 10.79 2.59 -2.50
CA LEU A 56 11.72 1.67 -3.16
C LEU A 56 13.18 2.02 -2.81
N ASN A 57 13.53 3.30 -2.64
CA ASN A 57 14.78 3.74 -2.01
C ASN A 57 14.54 4.97 -1.12
N ARG A 58 14.63 4.78 0.21
CA ARG A 58 14.30 5.84 1.18
C ARG A 58 15.25 7.04 1.16
N TYR A 59 16.45 6.90 0.63
CA TYR A 59 17.50 7.93 0.74
C TYR A 59 17.79 8.65 -0.57
N LEU A 60 17.45 8.05 -1.71
CA LEU A 60 17.80 8.57 -3.03
C LEU A 60 16.60 8.54 -3.98
N ASN A 61 16.55 9.53 -4.86
CA ASN A 61 15.59 9.52 -5.97
C ASN A 61 15.81 8.30 -6.85
N VAL A 62 14.72 7.57 -7.09
CA VAL A 62 14.72 6.41 -7.97
C VAL A 62 14.44 6.86 -9.40
N VAL A 63 15.05 6.19 -10.37
CA VAL A 63 14.72 6.29 -11.80
C VAL A 63 14.59 4.87 -12.30
N VAL A 64 13.39 4.42 -12.61
CA VAL A 64 13.17 3.07 -13.14
C VAL A 64 12.74 3.19 -14.57
N ASP A 65 13.47 2.54 -15.46
CA ASP A 65 13.18 2.51 -16.89
C ASP A 65 12.43 1.22 -17.22
N ARG A 66 11.41 1.31 -18.08
CA ARG A 66 10.61 0.20 -18.60
C ARG A 66 10.04 -0.71 -17.52
N ALA A 67 9.57 -0.13 -16.41
CA ALA A 67 8.88 -0.88 -15.38
C ALA A 67 7.52 -1.39 -15.88
N PRO A 68 7.10 -2.60 -15.51
CA PRO A 68 5.70 -3.00 -15.62
C PRO A 68 4.84 -2.15 -14.68
N LEU A 69 3.85 -1.45 -15.25
CA LEU A 69 2.94 -0.57 -14.52
C LEU A 69 1.50 -1.04 -14.76
N LEU A 70 0.74 -1.31 -13.69
CA LEU A 70 -0.71 -1.46 -13.82
C LEU A 70 -1.36 -0.08 -14.02
N ILE A 71 -2.34 -0.01 -14.91
CA ILE A 71 -3.23 1.13 -15.08
C ILE A 71 -4.41 0.92 -14.13
N TYR A 72 -4.55 1.84 -13.18
CA TYR A 72 -5.52 1.79 -12.10
C TYR A 72 -6.41 3.02 -12.14
N LYS A 73 -7.73 2.81 -12.21
CA LYS A 73 -8.75 3.87 -12.24
C LYS A 73 -8.37 5.01 -13.20
N GLU A 74 -8.10 4.62 -14.44
CA GLU A 74 -7.70 5.41 -15.61
C GLU A 74 -6.38 6.19 -15.53
N ARG A 75 -6.07 6.80 -14.38
CA ARG A 75 -5.02 7.83 -14.24
C ARG A 75 -3.90 7.48 -13.27
N PHE A 76 -4.00 6.37 -12.55
CA PHE A 76 -2.96 5.95 -11.61
C PHE A 76 -2.15 4.81 -12.20
N LEU A 77 -0.84 4.90 -12.09
CA LEU A 77 0.11 3.90 -12.56
C LEU A 77 0.73 3.24 -11.34
N ILE A 78 0.53 1.94 -11.15
CA ILE A 78 1.11 1.18 -10.04
C ILE A 78 2.35 0.44 -10.55
N PRO A 79 3.57 0.87 -10.20
CA PRO A 79 4.77 0.13 -10.56
C PRO A 79 4.81 -1.22 -9.85
N LEU A 80 5.02 -2.29 -10.61
CA LEU A 80 5.20 -3.64 -10.10
C LEU A 80 6.69 -3.96 -9.89
N VAL A 81 7.40 -3.03 -9.24
CA VAL A 81 8.82 -3.13 -8.91
C VAL A 81 8.99 -2.92 -7.41
N PHE A 82 9.65 -3.88 -6.76
CA PHE A 82 9.79 -3.95 -5.31
C PHE A 82 11.21 -4.31 -4.91
N ARG A 83 11.57 -4.07 -3.64
CA ARG A 83 12.78 -4.68 -3.08
C ARG A 83 12.57 -6.17 -2.89
N MET A 84 13.60 -6.96 -3.21
CA MET A 84 13.61 -8.38 -2.95
C MET A 84 13.46 -8.63 -1.45
N SER A 85 12.33 -9.20 -1.07
CA SER A 85 11.97 -9.52 0.31
C SER A 85 10.83 -10.53 0.35
N GLU A 86 10.71 -11.26 1.47
CA GLU A 86 9.58 -12.18 1.68
C GLU A 86 8.22 -11.46 1.52
N TYR A 87 8.11 -10.21 2.00
CA TYR A 87 6.89 -9.42 1.89
C TYR A 87 6.49 -9.12 0.45
N SER A 88 7.48 -8.85 -0.42
CA SER A 88 7.22 -8.63 -1.86
C SER A 88 6.72 -9.89 -2.56
N GLU A 89 7.24 -11.06 -2.20
CA GLU A 89 6.76 -12.33 -2.75
C GLU A 89 5.36 -12.66 -2.23
N ARG A 90 5.15 -12.52 -0.92
CA ARG A 90 3.88 -12.79 -0.26
C ARG A 90 2.75 -11.93 -0.82
N LEU A 91 3.02 -10.69 -1.24
CA LEU A 91 2.01 -9.84 -1.90
C LEU A 91 1.28 -10.56 -3.04
N PHE A 92 1.96 -11.44 -3.77
CA PHE A 92 1.41 -12.16 -4.91
C PHE A 92 1.03 -13.62 -4.62
N ILE A 93 1.59 -14.21 -3.55
CA ILE A 93 1.29 -15.59 -3.12
C ILE A 93 0.02 -15.62 -2.25
N ASP A 94 -0.07 -14.72 -1.28
CA ASP A 94 -1.19 -14.64 -0.34
C ASP A 94 -2.30 -13.80 -0.97
N GLU A 95 -3.38 -14.42 -1.45
CA GLU A 95 -4.43 -13.74 -2.23
C GLU A 95 -4.97 -12.47 -1.55
N TYR A 96 -5.22 -12.56 -0.24
CA TYR A 96 -5.75 -11.47 0.56
C TYR A 96 -4.84 -10.23 0.61
N ARG A 97 -3.53 -10.38 0.35
CA ARG A 97 -2.58 -9.26 0.41
C ARG A 97 -2.78 -8.30 -0.75
N MET A 98 -2.94 -8.79 -1.97
CA MET A 98 -3.16 -7.89 -3.10
C MET A 98 -4.56 -7.25 -3.04
N GLU A 99 -5.57 -7.97 -2.54
CA GLU A 99 -6.88 -7.38 -2.27
C GLU A 99 -6.78 -6.26 -1.21
N GLY A 100 -6.07 -6.53 -0.10
CA GLY A 100 -5.79 -5.53 0.93
C GLY A 100 -4.94 -4.35 0.42
N PHE A 101 -4.01 -4.59 -0.51
CA PHE A 101 -3.24 -3.55 -1.18
C PHE A 101 -4.15 -2.55 -1.89
N PHE A 102 -5.15 -3.02 -2.64
CA PHE A 102 -6.08 -2.13 -3.33
C PHE A 102 -7.01 -1.39 -2.38
N LEU A 103 -7.51 -2.03 -1.32
CA LEU A 103 -8.31 -1.35 -0.30
C LEU A 103 -7.53 -0.24 0.41
N LEU A 104 -6.27 -0.52 0.77
CA LEU A 104 -5.39 0.46 1.37
C LEU A 104 -5.07 1.59 0.40
N LEU A 105 -4.78 1.26 -0.86
CA LEU A 105 -4.48 2.26 -1.90
C LEU A 105 -5.68 3.19 -2.12
N ASP A 106 -6.90 2.67 -2.19
CA ASP A 106 -8.10 3.48 -2.36
C ASP A 106 -8.29 4.46 -1.22
N TRP A 107 -8.19 3.98 0.02
CA TRP A 107 -8.27 4.86 1.19
C TRP A 107 -7.18 5.92 1.18
N LEU A 108 -5.94 5.57 0.83
CA LEU A 108 -4.84 6.52 0.73
C LEU A 108 -5.08 7.55 -0.37
N LEU A 109 -5.61 7.17 -1.53
CA LEU A 109 -5.86 8.11 -2.63
C LEU A 109 -6.97 9.11 -2.31
N GLU A 110 -7.96 8.69 -1.52
CA GLU A 110 -9.05 9.55 -1.07
C GLU A 110 -8.63 10.51 0.06
N HIS A 111 -7.94 9.99 1.08
CA HIS A 111 -7.68 10.75 2.31
C HIS A 111 -6.25 11.32 2.40
N ARG A 112 -5.23 10.61 1.90
CA ARG A 112 -3.81 10.96 2.05
C ARG A 112 -2.98 10.73 0.77
N PRO A 113 -3.38 11.30 -0.39
CA PRO A 113 -2.79 10.99 -1.69
C PRO A 113 -1.29 11.32 -1.76
N GLU A 114 -0.81 12.28 -0.97
CA GLU A 114 0.60 12.65 -0.88
C GLU A 114 1.50 11.56 -0.30
N LYS A 115 0.93 10.57 0.40
CA LYS A 115 1.66 9.41 0.91
C LYS A 115 1.77 8.31 -0.15
N ALA A 116 0.72 8.11 -0.94
CA ALA A 116 0.65 7.04 -1.94
C ALA A 116 1.20 7.43 -3.31
N ILE A 117 1.36 8.72 -3.62
CA ILE A 117 1.78 9.18 -4.95
C ILE A 117 3.19 9.75 -4.91
N ILE A 118 4.06 9.24 -5.80
CA ILE A 118 5.43 9.73 -5.96
C ILE A 118 5.41 11.20 -6.42
N ASP A 119 6.19 12.03 -5.73
CA ASP A 119 6.32 13.47 -6.00
C ASP A 119 4.95 14.19 -6.11
N TYR A 120 3.95 13.80 -5.33
CA TYR A 120 2.55 14.27 -5.45
C TYR A 120 2.40 15.79 -5.64
N LYS A 121 3.01 16.60 -4.76
CA LYS A 121 2.91 18.07 -4.83
C LYS A 121 3.44 18.63 -6.14
N ARG A 122 4.57 18.08 -6.63
CA ARG A 122 5.18 18.46 -7.90
C ARG A 122 4.33 18.02 -9.08
N THR A 123 3.83 16.79 -9.06
CA THR A 123 2.98 16.23 -10.11
C THR A 123 1.66 16.99 -10.24
N ARG A 124 1.00 17.31 -9.12
CA ARG A 124 -0.26 18.06 -9.09
C ARG A 124 -0.13 19.50 -9.59
N ALA A 125 1.03 20.12 -9.44
CA ALA A 125 1.28 21.47 -9.95
C ALA A 125 1.45 21.56 -11.47
N LEU A 126 1.54 20.43 -12.18
CA LEU A 126 1.74 20.39 -13.63
C LEU A 126 0.37 20.39 -14.36
N PRO A 127 0.01 21.45 -15.10
CA PRO A 127 -1.33 21.63 -15.65
C PRO A 127 -1.73 20.60 -16.72
N HIS A 128 -0.77 19.89 -17.30
CA HIS A 128 -1.01 18.91 -18.39
C HIS A 128 -0.69 17.46 -18.00
N LYS A 129 -0.24 17.21 -16.76
CA LYS A 129 0.09 15.85 -16.35
C LYS A 129 -1.19 15.13 -15.94
N LYS A 130 -1.60 14.16 -16.76
CA LYS A 130 -2.85 13.42 -16.59
C LYS A 130 -2.71 12.17 -15.72
N GLU A 131 -1.48 11.74 -15.45
CA GLU A 131 -1.19 10.47 -14.78
C GLU A 131 -0.35 10.66 -13.53
N PHE A 132 -0.66 9.87 -12.51
CA PHE A 132 0.03 9.84 -11.22
C PHE A 132 0.69 8.48 -11.03
N VAL A 133 1.95 8.46 -10.60
CA VAL A 133 2.67 7.21 -10.30
C VAL A 133 2.54 6.91 -8.82
N ILE A 134 2.05 5.72 -8.49
CA ILE A 134 1.90 5.24 -7.12
C ILE A 134 3.25 4.80 -6.57
N ASP A 135 3.52 5.14 -5.32
CA ASP A 135 4.62 4.57 -4.54
C ASP A 135 4.20 3.18 -4.02
N SER A 136 4.18 2.19 -4.91
CA SER A 136 3.73 0.82 -4.60
C SER A 136 4.55 0.18 -3.47
N SER A 137 5.83 0.55 -3.35
CA SER A 137 6.69 0.13 -2.24
C SER A 137 6.24 0.70 -0.89
N TYR A 138 5.71 1.93 -0.85
CA TYR A 138 5.12 2.50 0.37
C TYR A 138 3.84 1.77 0.75
N VAL A 139 2.96 1.53 -0.22
CA VAL A 139 1.69 0.82 0.03
C VAL A 139 1.95 -0.60 0.53
N LEU A 140 2.90 -1.34 -0.08
CA LEU A 140 3.31 -2.66 0.40
C LEU A 140 3.90 -2.60 1.82
N PHE A 141 4.77 -1.62 2.08
CA PHE A 141 5.33 -1.43 3.43
C PHE A 141 4.23 -1.22 4.45
N ARG A 142 3.28 -0.33 4.16
CA ARG A 142 2.17 -0.01 5.06
C ARG A 142 1.21 -1.18 5.25
N LEU A 143 0.94 -1.94 4.19
CA LEU A 143 0.17 -3.18 4.26
C LEU A 143 0.86 -4.22 5.17
N THR A 144 2.19 -4.31 5.10
CA THR A 144 2.98 -5.20 5.96
C THR A 144 2.87 -4.79 7.43
N GLU A 145 2.96 -3.50 7.74
CA GLU A 145 2.75 -3.01 9.11
C GLU A 145 1.35 -3.37 9.64
N ILE A 146 0.31 -3.29 8.80
CA ILE A 146 -1.05 -3.69 9.16
C ILE A 146 -1.15 -5.19 9.40
N LEU A 147 -0.74 -6.01 8.44
CA LEU A 147 -0.99 -7.46 8.48
C LEU A 147 -0.02 -8.23 9.37
N ASP A 148 1.26 -7.86 9.34
CA ASP A 148 2.34 -8.59 10.01
C ASP A 148 2.76 -7.90 11.31
N GLY A 149 2.65 -6.57 11.40
CA GLY A 149 2.91 -5.82 12.64
C GLY A 149 1.73 -5.80 13.61
N ALA A 150 0.53 -5.50 13.11
CA ALA A 150 -0.64 -5.24 13.95
C ALA A 150 -1.75 -6.30 13.85
N GLY A 151 -1.74 -7.15 12.82
CA GLY A 151 -2.90 -7.96 12.46
C GLY A 151 -3.36 -8.91 13.58
N PHE A 152 -2.42 -9.54 14.28
CA PHE A 152 -2.77 -10.47 15.35
C PHE A 152 -3.34 -9.79 16.61
N PRO A 153 -2.75 -8.69 17.14
CA PRO A 153 -3.42 -7.90 18.18
C PRO A 153 -4.81 -7.43 17.76
N LEU A 154 -4.93 -6.86 16.55
CA LEU A 154 -6.19 -6.29 16.07
C LEU A 154 -7.30 -7.32 15.89
N SER A 155 -6.97 -8.57 15.50
CA SER A 155 -7.97 -9.62 15.34
C SER A 155 -8.63 -10.05 16.65
N ARG A 156 -8.04 -9.69 17.80
CA ARG A 156 -8.51 -10.05 19.14
C ARG A 156 -9.24 -8.92 19.85
N PHE A 157 -9.10 -7.68 19.38
CA PHE A 157 -9.78 -6.56 20.00
C PHE A 157 -11.28 -6.63 19.75
N THR A 158 -12.01 -6.20 20.77
CA THR A 158 -13.46 -6.18 20.80
C THR A 158 -14.02 -4.79 21.02
N THR A 159 -13.19 -3.81 21.42
CA THR A 159 -13.61 -2.44 21.69
C THR A 159 -12.63 -1.39 21.13
N ILE A 160 -13.12 -0.16 20.98
CA ILE A 160 -12.31 0.98 20.55
C ILE A 160 -11.30 1.38 21.62
N GLU A 161 -11.62 1.17 22.89
CA GLU A 161 -10.76 1.47 24.03
C GLU A 161 -9.50 0.60 24.00
N GLU A 162 -9.65 -0.71 23.76
CA GLU A 162 -8.52 -1.66 23.61
C GLU A 162 -7.59 -1.22 22.47
N PHE A 163 -8.17 -0.90 21.31
CA PHE A 163 -7.40 -0.40 20.17
C PHE A 163 -6.71 0.93 20.50
N SER A 164 -7.42 1.87 21.12
CA SER A 164 -6.90 3.20 21.43
C SER A 164 -5.72 3.14 22.41
N GLU A 165 -5.78 2.26 23.40
CA GLU A 165 -4.68 2.01 24.32
C GLU A 165 -3.48 1.40 23.61
N TRP A 166 -3.70 0.36 22.80
CA TRP A 166 -2.64 -0.28 22.04
C TRP A 166 -1.98 0.69 21.02
N ASN A 167 -2.78 1.49 20.32
CA ASN A 167 -2.32 2.43 19.29
C ASN A 167 -1.48 3.58 19.87
N ARG A 168 -1.68 3.97 21.14
CA ARG A 168 -0.84 4.98 21.81
C ARG A 168 0.64 4.59 21.83
N THR A 169 0.92 3.30 21.95
CA THR A 169 2.29 2.77 21.99
C THR A 169 2.79 2.43 20.59
N HIS A 170 1.96 1.79 19.76
CA HIS A 170 2.38 1.21 18.49
C HIS A 170 2.24 2.15 17.28
N ARG A 171 1.47 3.24 17.43
CA ARG A 171 1.30 4.30 16.43
C ARG A 171 0.92 3.78 15.04
N LEU A 172 0.03 2.80 14.99
CA LEU A 172 -0.45 2.25 13.73
C LEU A 172 -1.25 3.28 12.94
N ILE A 173 -2.17 3.97 13.62
CA ILE A 173 -2.77 5.23 13.16
C ILE A 173 -2.01 6.35 13.86
N ASP A 174 -1.36 7.19 13.07
CA ASP A 174 -0.62 8.35 13.55
C ASP A 174 -1.15 9.61 12.86
N ASN A 175 -1.37 10.66 13.65
CA ASN A 175 -1.77 11.99 13.18
C ASN A 175 -0.58 12.95 13.06
N GLY A 176 0.65 12.45 13.19
CA GLY A 176 1.88 13.23 13.06
C GLY A 176 2.18 14.13 14.27
N SER A 177 1.40 14.02 15.33
CA SER A 177 1.56 14.86 16.52
C SER A 177 2.67 14.34 17.44
N ILE A 178 3.52 15.25 17.91
CA ILE A 178 4.64 14.97 18.80
C ILE A 178 4.29 15.46 20.21
N GLY A 179 4.04 14.53 21.14
CA GLY A 179 3.79 14.86 22.56
C GLY A 179 3.22 13.68 23.35
N ARG A 180 3.64 13.53 24.62
CA ARG A 180 3.25 12.40 25.51
C ARG A 180 1.74 12.32 25.81
N HIS A 181 1.00 13.41 25.63
CA HIS A 181 -0.44 13.51 25.90
C HIS A 181 -1.31 13.57 24.65
N THR A 182 -0.72 13.42 23.45
CA THR A 182 -1.50 13.55 22.22
C THR A 182 -2.36 12.31 22.00
N LYS A 183 -3.66 12.51 21.77
CA LYS A 183 -4.52 11.44 21.25
C LYS A 183 -4.08 11.14 19.83
N LEU A 184 -3.47 9.96 19.62
CA LEU A 184 -3.04 9.49 18.30
C LEU A 184 -4.21 8.96 17.47
N PHE A 185 -5.25 8.48 18.15
CA PHE A 185 -6.53 8.11 17.55
C PHE A 185 -7.65 8.91 18.22
N VAL A 186 -8.57 9.44 17.40
CA VAL A 186 -9.72 10.23 17.84
C VAL A 186 -10.98 9.51 17.32
N PRO A 187 -11.74 8.81 18.19
CA PRO A 187 -12.94 8.07 17.79
C PRO A 187 -14.03 8.94 17.16
N GLU A 188 -14.01 10.25 17.43
CA GLU A 188 -14.95 11.22 16.89
C GLU A 188 -14.55 11.75 15.51
N ASP A 189 -13.32 11.47 15.06
CA ASP A 189 -12.82 11.91 13.75
C ASP A 189 -13.22 10.89 12.67
N PRO A 190 -14.06 11.27 11.69
CA PRO A 190 -14.50 10.37 10.62
C PRO A 190 -13.37 9.77 9.79
N GLU A 191 -12.26 10.49 9.58
CA GLU A 191 -11.11 9.97 8.83
C GLU A 191 -10.39 8.88 9.63
N HIS A 192 -10.24 9.08 10.94
CA HIS A 192 -9.63 8.08 11.80
C HIS A 192 -10.48 6.82 11.89
N VAL A 193 -11.80 6.97 12.04
CA VAL A 193 -12.73 5.84 12.04
C VAL A 193 -12.72 5.11 10.71
N SER A 194 -12.69 5.83 9.58
CA SER A 194 -12.60 5.20 8.25
C SER A 194 -11.26 4.48 8.04
N GLU A 195 -10.15 5.03 8.54
CA GLU A 195 -8.82 4.39 8.51
C GLU A 195 -8.84 3.08 9.30
N LEU A 196 -9.38 3.11 10.53
CA LEU A 196 -9.50 1.92 11.36
C LEU A 196 -10.44 0.87 10.72
N GLN A 197 -11.54 1.31 10.12
CA GLN A 197 -12.45 0.43 9.39
C GLN A 197 -11.75 -0.30 8.25
N MET A 198 -10.99 0.44 7.43
CA MET A 198 -10.21 -0.12 6.34
C MET A 198 -9.16 -1.11 6.88
N ILE A 199 -8.44 -0.75 7.94
CA ILE A 199 -7.45 -1.63 8.59
C ILE A 199 -8.09 -2.92 9.08
N LEU A 200 -9.18 -2.85 9.84
CA LEU A 200 -9.87 -4.04 10.37
C LEU A 200 -10.44 -4.92 9.25
N THR A 201 -10.91 -4.30 8.16
CA THR A 201 -11.36 -5.04 6.97
C THR A 201 -10.21 -5.85 6.37
N ILE A 202 -9.03 -5.23 6.18
CA ILE A 202 -7.83 -5.91 5.68
C ILE A 202 -7.37 -7.02 6.63
N VAL A 203 -7.36 -6.76 7.95
CA VAL A 203 -7.00 -7.75 8.96
C VAL A 203 -7.97 -8.94 8.94
N GLY A 204 -9.26 -8.68 8.77
CA GLY A 204 -10.31 -9.70 8.65
C GLY A 204 -10.13 -10.64 7.46
N MET A 205 -9.45 -10.20 6.39
CA MET A 205 -9.13 -11.08 5.26
C MET A 205 -8.09 -12.15 5.61
N ARG A 206 -7.21 -11.88 6.59
CA ARG A 206 -6.21 -12.84 7.10
C ARG A 206 -6.72 -13.62 8.32
N TYR A 207 -7.48 -12.95 9.19
CA TYR A 207 -8.01 -13.47 10.44
C TYR A 207 -9.54 -13.37 10.42
N PRO A 208 -10.26 -14.37 9.87
CA PRO A 208 -11.71 -14.31 9.63
C PRO A 208 -12.56 -14.07 10.89
N GLU A 209 -12.02 -14.35 12.07
CA GLU A 209 -12.64 -14.10 13.38
C GLU A 209 -12.61 -12.63 13.83
N THR A 210 -11.90 -11.77 13.10
CA THR A 210 -11.79 -10.33 13.41
C THR A 210 -13.16 -9.67 13.45
N ARG A 211 -13.45 -8.95 14.53
CA ARG A 211 -14.70 -8.19 14.69
C ARG A 211 -14.50 -6.74 14.30
N LEU A 212 -15.51 -6.17 13.63
CA LEU A 212 -15.60 -4.72 13.44
C LEU A 212 -16.20 -4.10 14.71
N PHE A 213 -15.35 -3.57 15.59
CA PHE A 213 -15.77 -2.92 16.85
C PHE A 213 -15.96 -1.40 16.74
N ILE A 214 -16.02 -0.88 15.51
CA ILE A 214 -16.21 0.54 15.19
C ILE A 214 -17.69 0.94 15.04
N GLY A 215 -18.61 -0.03 15.04
CA GLY A 215 -20.06 0.18 14.89
C GLY A 215 -20.79 0.56 16.18
N GLU A 216 -20.15 0.42 17.35
CA GLU A 216 -20.75 0.74 18.66
C GLU A 216 -20.72 2.25 19.00
N LEU A 217 -20.13 3.09 18.14
CA LEU A 217 -20.15 4.56 18.27
C LEU A 217 -21.42 5.23 17.73
N LYS A 218 -22.33 4.46 17.15
CA LYS A 218 -23.71 4.89 16.95
C LYS A 218 -24.56 4.09 17.92
N GLY A 219 -24.85 4.72 19.06
CA GLY A 219 -25.78 4.18 20.05
C GLY A 219 -27.15 3.86 19.49
#